data_AF-A0A2P5LNI0-F1
#
_entry.id   AF-A0A2P5LNI0-F1
#
_cell.length_a   1.000
_cell.length_b   1.000
_cell.length_c   1.000
_cell.angle_alpha   90.00
_cell.angle_beta   90.00
_cell.angle_gamma   90.00
#
_symmetry.space_group_name_H-M   'P 1'
#
loop_
_entity.id
_entity.type
_entity.pdbx_description
1 polymer ?
#
loop_
_entity_poly.entity_id
_entity_poly.type
_entity_poly.pdbx_seq_one_letter_code
_entity_poly.pdbx_strand_id
1 'polypeptide(L)'
;LMRSVEIALRKRPVEAERVEQMISGIVRQLESLGEVEVESQRIGELVIEGLRSLDPVAYVRFASVYRDFREVRDFSAVIDELESGGDGAAFAPDADDSEKA
;
A
#
# COMPACT_ATOMS: atom_id res chain seq x y z
N LEU A 1 -5.73 3.31 -9.85
CA LEU A 1 -4.99 3.93 -8.72
C LEU A 1 -5.90 4.78 -7.81
N MET A 2 -6.35 5.97 -8.24
CA MET A 2 -7.12 6.89 -7.38
C MET A 2 -8.32 6.23 -6.69
N ARG A 3 -9.15 5.50 -7.44
CA ARG A 3 -10.33 4.81 -6.89
C ARG A 3 -10.00 3.81 -5.78
N SER A 4 -8.92 3.04 -5.87
CA SER A 4 -8.56 2.06 -4.83
C SER A 4 -8.06 2.75 -3.56
N VAL A 5 -7.32 3.85 -3.70
CA VAL A 5 -6.89 4.72 -2.60
C VAL A 5 -8.10 5.36 -1.89
N GLU A 6 -9.05 5.91 -2.64
CA GLU A 6 -10.29 6.49 -2.09
C GLU A 6 -11.11 5.46 -1.30
N ILE A 7 -11.20 4.22 -1.82
CA ILE A 7 -11.91 3.13 -1.13
C ILE A 7 -11.26 2.86 0.24
N ALA A 8 -9.93 2.78 0.30
CA ALA A 8 -9.21 2.57 1.57
C ALA A 8 -9.45 3.71 2.57
N LEU A 9 -9.49 4.95 2.08
CA LEU A 9 -9.69 6.17 2.87
C LEU A 9 -11.14 6.48 3.23
N ARG A 10 -12.12 5.64 2.86
CA ARG A 10 -13.53 5.89 3.18
C ARG A 10 -13.74 6.12 4.68
N LYS A 11 -14.43 7.22 4.99
CA LYS A 11 -14.75 7.68 6.37
C LYS A 11 -13.51 8.01 7.21
N ARG A 12 -12.36 8.29 6.59
CA ARG A 12 -11.17 8.78 7.28
C ARG A 12 -11.07 10.30 7.11
N PRO A 13 -10.67 11.04 8.16
CA PRO A 13 -10.50 12.49 8.11
C PRO A 13 -9.14 12.81 7.48
N VAL A 14 -9.00 12.57 6.17
CA VAL A 14 -7.78 12.88 5.42
C VAL A 14 -8.10 13.93 4.37
N GLU A 15 -7.31 15.01 4.37
CA GLU A 15 -7.45 16.11 3.41
C GLU A 15 -7.24 15.61 1.98
N ALA A 16 -8.16 15.97 1.08
CA ALA A 16 -8.11 15.55 -0.32
C ALA A 16 -6.79 15.95 -1.00
N GLU A 17 -6.27 17.13 -0.69
CA GLU A 17 -4.99 17.61 -1.22
C GLU A 17 -3.82 16.68 -0.85
N ARG A 18 -3.78 16.13 0.37
CA ARG A 18 -2.72 15.19 0.77
C ARG A 18 -2.81 13.88 -0.01
N VAL A 19 -4.03 13.43 -0.33
CA VAL A 19 -4.26 12.24 -1.16
C VAL A 19 -3.77 12.48 -2.59
N GLU A 20 -4.11 13.63 -3.16
CA GLU A 20 -3.66 14.02 -4.50
C GLU A 20 -2.15 14.18 -4.59
N GLN A 21 -1.52 14.78 -3.57
CA GLN A 21 -0.07 14.90 -3.48
C GLN A 21 0.61 13.53 -3.40
N MET A 22 0.08 12.61 -2.59
CA MET A 22 0.58 11.24 -2.48
C MET A 22 0.50 10.51 -3.83
N ILE A 23 -0.68 10.52 -4.48
CA ILE A 23 -0.88 9.88 -5.78
C ILE A 23 0.04 10.50 -6.84
N SER A 24 0.15 11.83 -6.88
CA SER A 24 1.03 12.54 -7.81
C SER A 24 2.50 12.18 -7.59
N GLY A 25 2.92 12.02 -6.34
CA GLY A 25 4.26 11.55 -5.99
C GLY A 25 4.53 10.14 -6.53
N ILE A 26 3.58 9.21 -6.36
CA ILE A 26 3.68 7.84 -6.88
C ILE A 26 3.80 7.85 -8.40
N VAL A 27 2.94 8.59 -9.10
CA VAL A 27 2.97 8.69 -10.57
C VAL A 27 4.32 9.21 -11.05
N ARG A 28 4.85 10.29 -10.44
CA ARG A 28 6.17 10.82 -10.80
C ARG A 28 7.30 9.83 -10.56
N GLN A 29 7.24 9.06 -9.47
CA GLN A 29 8.24 8.01 -9.21
C GLN A 29 8.20 6.95 -10.31
N LEU A 30 7.02 6.48 -10.69
CA LEU A 30 6.85 5.51 -11.77
C LEU A 30 7.34 6.06 -13.12
N GLU A 31 6.98 7.29 -13.46
CA GLU A 31 7.47 7.96 -14.68
C GLU A 31 8.99 8.11 -14.70
N SER A 32 9.60 8.36 -13.54
CA SER A 32 11.06 8.51 -13.42
C SER A 32 11.85 7.22 -13.62
N LEU A 33 11.20 6.05 -13.50
CA LEU A 33 11.84 4.75 -13.79
C LEU A 33 12.11 4.57 -15.29
N GLY A 34 11.38 5.27 -16.16
CA GLY A 34 11.56 5.20 -17.61
C GLY A 34 11.11 3.86 -18.23
N GLU A 35 10.38 3.04 -17.48
CA GLU A 35 9.83 1.77 -17.93
C GLU A 35 8.53 1.98 -18.72
N VAL A 36 8.35 1.20 -19.79
CA VAL A 36 7.15 1.26 -20.64
C VAL A 36 5.99 0.48 -20.01
N GLU A 37 6.31 -0.54 -19.23
CA GLU A 37 5.37 -1.41 -18.52
C GLU A 37 5.77 -1.45 -17.05
N VAL A 38 4.79 -1.33 -16.16
CA VAL A 38 5.00 -1.32 -14.72
C VAL A 38 4.14 -2.40 -14.09
N GLU A 39 4.77 -3.26 -13.32
CA GLU A 39 4.06 -4.31 -12.58
C GLU A 39 3.05 -3.71 -11.59
N SER A 40 1.85 -4.28 -11.56
CA SER A 40 0.80 -3.82 -10.64
C SER A 40 1.21 -3.98 -9.17
N GLN A 41 2.06 -5.00 -8.90
CA GLN A 41 2.66 -5.23 -7.59
C GLN A 41 3.41 -3.99 -7.10
N ARG A 42 4.25 -3.42 -7.97
CA ARG A 42 5.06 -2.23 -7.66
C ARG A 42 4.22 -1.01 -7.34
N ILE A 43 3.13 -0.81 -8.08
CA ILE A 43 2.19 0.29 -7.81
C ILE A 43 1.55 0.11 -6.42
N GLY A 44 1.16 -1.12 -6.08
CA GLY A 44 0.57 -1.43 -4.78
C GLY A 44 1.51 -1.17 -3.61
N GLU A 45 2.78 -1.55 -3.73
CA GLU A 45 3.82 -1.25 -2.72
C GLU A 45 3.92 0.24 -2.43
N LEU A 46 4.02 1.07 -3.48
CA LEU A 46 4.12 2.53 -3.35
C LEU A 46 2.87 3.15 -2.70
N VAL A 47 1.68 2.61 -3.00
CA VAL A 47 0.44 3.06 -2.37
C VAL A 47 0.43 2.73 -0.88
N ILE A 48 0.87 1.54 -0.53
CA ILE A 48 0.90 1.04 0.84
C ILE A 48 1.87 1.86 1.69
N GLU A 49 3.05 2.15 1.15
CA GLU A 49 4.02 3.04 1.78
C GLU A 49 3.43 4.45 2.00
N GLY A 50 2.80 5.01 0.97
CA GLY A 50 2.12 6.30 1.06
C GLY A 50 1.02 6.30 2.14
N LEU A 51 0.15 5.29 2.13
CA LEU A 51 -0.95 5.17 3.09
C LEU A 51 -0.47 4.96 4.52
N ARG A 52 0.66 4.26 4.74
CA ARG A 52 1.25 4.07 6.07
C ARG A 52 1.54 5.43 6.74
N SER A 53 2.06 6.39 5.96
CA SER A 53 2.33 7.75 6.44
C SER A 53 1.08 8.63 6.54
N LEU A 54 0.05 8.33 5.75
CA LEU A 54 -1.14 9.15 5.62
C LEU A 54 -2.20 8.82 6.67
N ASP A 55 -2.52 7.52 6.82
CA ASP A 55 -3.54 7.00 7.70
C ASP A 55 -3.36 5.48 7.96
N PRO A 56 -3.05 5.07 9.20
CA PRO A 56 -2.83 3.65 9.53
C PRO A 56 -4.00 2.73 9.21
N VAL A 57 -5.24 3.21 9.33
CA VAL A 57 -6.44 2.38 9.07
C VAL A 57 -6.64 2.17 7.57
N ALA A 58 -6.40 3.19 6.75
CA ALA A 58 -6.43 3.09 5.30
C ALA A 58 -5.31 2.16 4.80
N TYR A 59 -4.12 2.24 5.40
CA TYR A 59 -3.03 1.29 5.16
C TYR A 59 -3.48 -0.16 5.37
N VAL A 60 -4.04 -0.50 6.54
CA VAL A 60 -4.51 -1.88 6.82
C VAL A 60 -5.55 -2.35 5.81
N ARG A 61 -6.51 -1.48 5.45
CA ARG A 61 -7.58 -1.82 4.48
C ARG A 61 -7.06 -2.05 3.08
N PHE A 62 -6.08 -1.27 2.66
CA PHE A 62 -5.48 -1.46 1.34
C PHE A 62 -4.61 -2.71 1.33
N ALA A 63 -3.77 -2.87 2.35
CA ALA A 63 -2.90 -4.02 2.53
C ALA A 63 -3.68 -5.34 2.57
N SER A 64 -4.86 -5.38 3.19
CA SER A 64 -5.67 -6.60 3.28
C SER A 64 -6.15 -7.11 1.92
N VAL A 65 -6.42 -6.22 0.97
CA VAL A 65 -6.80 -6.61 -0.39
C VAL A 65 -5.56 -6.97 -1.20
N TYR A 66 -4.51 -6.16 -1.07
CA TYR A 66 -3.27 -6.37 -1.82
C TYR A 66 -2.57 -7.70 -1.48
N ARG A 67 -2.61 -8.12 -0.21
CA ARG A 67 -2.00 -9.37 0.27
C ARG A 67 -3.00 -10.51 0.47
N ASP A 68 -4.23 -10.36 -0.04
CA ASP A 68 -5.30 -11.37 0.05
C ASP A 68 -5.44 -11.96 1.47
N PHE A 69 -5.66 -11.12 2.49
CA PHE A 69 -5.79 -11.60 3.87
C PHE A 69 -6.95 -12.59 3.98
N ARG A 70 -6.63 -13.80 4.48
CA ARG A 70 -7.60 -14.90 4.60
C ARG A 70 -7.97 -15.17 6.04
N GLU A 71 -7.08 -14.85 6.97
CA GLU A 71 -7.21 -15.21 8.37
C GLU A 71 -7.02 -13.99 9.30
N VAL A 72 -7.57 -14.11 10.51
CA VAL A 72 -7.41 -13.07 11.55
C VAL A 72 -5.94 -12.83 11.89
N ARG A 73 -5.09 -13.85 11.75
CA ARG A 73 -3.64 -13.76 12.01
C ARG A 73 -2.94 -12.76 11.08
N ASP A 74 -3.40 -12.64 9.84
CA ASP A 74 -2.86 -11.70 8.87
C ASP A 74 -3.06 -10.26 9.35
N PHE A 75 -4.23 -9.98 9.93
CA PHE A 75 -4.53 -8.68 10.54
C PHE A 75 -3.70 -8.44 11.79
N SER A 76 -3.54 -9.44 12.66
CA SER A 76 -2.73 -9.32 13.87
C SER A 76 -1.29 -8.94 13.55
N ALA A 77 -0.66 -9.62 12.58
CA ALA A 77 0.71 -9.32 12.17
C ALA A 77 0.89 -7.86 11.70
N VAL A 78 -0.08 -7.32 10.97
CA VAL A 78 -0.05 -5.93 10.50
C VAL A 78 -0.28 -4.94 11.64
N ILE A 79 -1.15 -5.27 12.60
CA ILE A 79 -1.40 -4.40 13.76
C ILE A 79 -0.15 -4.36 14.64
N ASP A 80 0.48 -5.51 14.91
CA ASP A 80 1.71 -5.60 15.70
C ASP A 80 2.84 -4.79 15.03
N GLU A 81 2.91 -4.77 13.70
CA GLU A 81 3.85 -3.93 12.94
C GLU A 81 3.60 -2.42 13.16
N LEU A 82 2.33 -2.00 13.13
CA LEU A 82 1.95 -0.61 13.37
C LEU A 82 2.25 -0.17 14.81
N GLU A 83 2.11 -1.06 15.78
CA GLU A 83 2.40 -0.78 17.20
C GLU A 83 3.91 -0.75 17.50
N SER A 84 4.68 -1.60 16.82
CA SER A 84 6.14 -1.66 16.99
C SER A 84 6.90 -0.55 16.22
N GLY A 85 6.19 0.26 15.44
CA GLY A 85 6.80 1.28 14.57
C GLY A 85 7.69 0.65 13.50
N GLY A 86 7.41 -0.59 13.11
CA GLY A 86 8.28 -1.41 12.27
C GLY A 86 8.56 -0.79 10.89
N ASP A 87 9.84 -0.75 10.52
CA ASP A 87 10.36 -0.32 9.23
C ASP A 87 10.02 -1.33 8.12
N GLY A 88 8.75 -1.38 7.68
CA GLY A 88 8.34 -1.95 6.38
C GLY A 88 8.70 -3.42 6.07
N ALA A 89 9.31 -4.18 6.98
CA ALA A 89 9.86 -5.50 6.70
C ALA A 89 8.78 -6.56 6.43
N ALA A 90 7.55 -6.33 6.88
CA ALA A 90 6.43 -7.22 6.60
C ALA A 90 5.94 -7.14 5.15
N PHE A 91 6.34 -6.11 4.39
CA PHE A 91 6.05 -5.97 2.96
C PHE A 91 7.12 -6.58 2.04
N ALA A 92 8.07 -7.35 2.59
CA ALA A 92 8.87 -8.23 1.76
C ALA A 92 7.91 -9.11 0.93
N PRO A 93 8.09 -9.17 -0.41
CA PRO A 93 7.23 -10.00 -1.25
C PRO A 93 7.27 -11.42 -0.69
N ASP A 94 6.10 -12.01 -0.48
CA ASP A 94 6.00 -13.43 -0.17
C ASP A 94 6.80 -14.16 -1.27
N ALA A 95 7.88 -14.82 -0.89
CA ALA A 95 8.86 -15.42 -1.82
C ALA A 95 8.25 -16.52 -2.72
N ASP A 96 6.96 -16.78 -2.59
CA ASP A 96 6.20 -17.83 -3.26
C ASP A 96 5.67 -17.41 -4.64
N ASP A 97 5.50 -16.11 -4.92
CA ASP A 97 4.92 -15.64 -6.19
C ASP A 97 5.97 -15.38 -7.31
N SER A 98 7.26 -15.60 -7.00
CA SER A 98 8.36 -15.52 -7.99
C SER A 98 8.39 -16.69 -8.99
N GLU A 99 7.44 -17.63 -8.92
CA GLU A 99 7.41 -18.83 -9.77
C GLU A 99 6.41 -18.73 -10.94
N LYS A 100 5.82 -17.56 -11.21
CA LYS A 100 4.89 -17.36 -12.35
C LYS A 100 5.20 -16.16 -13.25
N ALA A 101 6.48 -15.96 -13.56
CA ALA A 101 6.91 -15.17 -14.72
C ALA A 101 6.51 -15.86 -16.05
#